data_AF-A0A2N5TQY9-F1
#
_entry.id   AF-A0A2N5TQY9-F1
#
_cell.length_a   1.000
_cell.length_b   1.000
_cell.length_c   1.000
_cell.angle_alpha   90.00
_cell.angle_beta   90.00
_cell.angle_gamma   90.00
#
_symmetry.space_group_name_H-M   'P 1'
#
loop_
_entity.id
_entity.type
_entity.pdbx_description
1 polymer ?
#
loop_
_entity_poly.entity_id
_entity_poly.type
_entity_poly.pdbx_seq_one_letter_code
_entity_poly.pdbx_strand_id
1 'polypeptide(L)'
;MPQYPLLPTPFDNLKSPTSEKQLETEADIIKHLEPFAISSNAPDQERRSIDSAKLLIDKHISYLNPKMFQLPMQWIPLDSSRSWIMYWVLGSLSMLGVKLASEDRDRAIETILSFQHPDGGFSGSPGPGHLAHLAATYACICCLAILLEDAGQEVVKDTWSKVDIKKLYAWMMSLKASDGSMAVQHDGEVDVR
;
A
#
# COMPACT_ATOMS: atom_id res chain seq x y z
N MET A 1 -12.51 21.05 -8.89
CA MET A 1 -13.09 21.76 -7.73
C MET A 1 -14.59 21.90 -7.92
N PRO A 2 -15.38 21.99 -6.83
CA PRO A 2 -16.84 22.00 -6.92
C PRO A 2 -17.31 23.21 -7.71
N GLN A 3 -17.71 22.98 -8.96
CA GLN A 3 -18.40 23.97 -9.78
C GLN A 3 -19.89 24.11 -9.38
N TYR A 4 -20.34 23.23 -8.49
CA TYR A 4 -21.70 23.12 -8.01
C TYR A 4 -21.73 23.34 -6.49
N PRO A 5 -22.89 23.76 -5.94
CA PRO A 5 -23.11 23.85 -4.51
C PRO A 5 -22.76 22.53 -3.81
N LEU A 6 -22.05 22.62 -2.69
CA LEU A 6 -21.74 21.50 -1.81
C LEU A 6 -23.00 21.13 -1.01
N LEU A 7 -23.87 20.32 -1.62
CA LEU A 7 -25.09 19.81 -0.99
C LEU A 7 -24.99 18.30 -0.79
N PRO A 8 -25.55 17.76 0.29
CA PRO A 8 -25.66 16.33 0.46
C PRO A 8 -26.42 15.65 -0.68
N THR A 9 -26.13 14.37 -0.92
CA THR A 9 -26.83 13.55 -1.91
C THR A 9 -28.34 13.54 -1.60
N PRO A 10 -29.21 13.80 -2.59
CA PRO A 10 -30.65 13.70 -2.39
C PRO A 10 -31.06 12.29 -1.95
N PHE A 11 -31.98 12.19 -1.00
CA PHE A 11 -32.58 10.92 -0.59
C PHE A 11 -34.11 11.01 -0.69
N ASP A 12 -34.74 9.88 -0.96
CA ASP A 12 -36.20 9.72 -1.19
C ASP A 12 -37.03 9.75 0.10
N ASN A 13 -36.50 10.36 1.16
CA ASN A 13 -37.01 10.31 2.53
C ASN A 13 -37.03 8.93 3.19
N LEU A 14 -36.43 7.89 2.59
CA LEU A 14 -36.20 6.61 3.23
C LEU A 14 -34.81 6.55 3.86
N LYS A 15 -34.75 6.66 5.19
CA LYS A 15 -33.48 6.50 5.92
C LYS A 15 -33.10 5.04 6.03
N SER A 16 -31.85 4.76 5.71
CA SER A 16 -31.16 3.50 5.90
C SER A 16 -29.79 3.75 6.53
N PRO A 17 -29.14 2.72 7.10
CA PRO A 17 -27.76 2.85 7.57
C PRO A 17 -26.81 3.39 6.49
N THR A 18 -27.03 3.05 5.22
CA THR A 18 -26.26 3.57 4.07
C THR A 18 -26.46 5.07 3.89
N SER A 19 -27.72 5.54 3.82
CA SER A 19 -27.98 6.98 3.61
C SER A 19 -27.53 7.82 4.79
N GLU A 20 -27.63 7.29 6.01
CA GLU A 20 -27.15 7.98 7.21
C GLU A 20 -25.63 8.12 7.21
N LYS A 21 -24.89 7.04 6.88
CA LYS A 21 -23.42 7.08 6.78
C LYS A 21 -22.94 7.96 5.63
N GLN A 22 -23.66 7.96 4.50
CA GLN A 22 -23.40 8.86 3.37
C GLN A 22 -23.51 10.32 3.82
N LEU A 23 -24.62 10.67 4.48
CA LEU A 23 -24.85 12.04 4.94
C LEU A 23 -23.80 12.50 5.97
N GLU A 24 -23.44 11.64 6.92
CA GLU A 24 -22.37 11.91 7.90
C GLU A 24 -21.04 12.21 7.19
N THR A 25 -20.67 11.36 6.22
CA THR A 25 -19.41 11.49 5.46
C THR A 25 -19.40 12.75 4.61
N GLU A 26 -20.49 13.05 3.92
CA GLU A 26 -20.63 14.27 3.12
C GLU A 26 -20.54 15.51 4.00
N ALA A 27 -21.22 15.53 5.13
CA ALA A 27 -21.18 16.65 6.08
C ALA A 27 -19.76 16.92 6.57
N ASP A 28 -18.94 15.88 6.81
CA ASP A 28 -17.55 16.04 7.20
C ASP A 28 -16.65 16.52 6.06
N ILE A 29 -16.81 15.98 4.86
CA ILE A 29 -16.04 16.42 3.68
C ILE A 29 -16.34 17.87 3.33
N ILE A 30 -17.61 18.29 3.41
CA ILE A 30 -18.03 19.67 3.09
C ILE A 30 -17.29 20.68 3.95
N LYS A 31 -17.06 20.42 5.24
CA LYS A 31 -16.28 21.30 6.14
C LYS A 31 -14.87 21.57 5.61
N HIS A 32 -14.26 20.60 4.93
CA HIS A 32 -12.91 20.74 4.37
C HIS A 32 -12.90 21.37 2.97
N LEU A 33 -13.98 21.22 2.20
CA LEU A 33 -14.09 21.75 0.84
C LEU A 33 -14.69 23.16 0.77
N GLU A 34 -15.50 23.56 1.75
CA GLU A 34 -16.20 24.85 1.78
C GLU A 34 -15.27 26.08 1.61
N PRO A 35 -14.05 26.12 2.21
CA PRO A 35 -13.10 27.20 1.95
C PRO A 35 -12.70 27.37 0.48
N PHE A 36 -12.83 26.33 -0.33
CA PHE A 36 -12.43 26.31 -1.74
C PHE A 36 -13.61 26.43 -2.72
N ALA A 37 -14.85 26.52 -2.21
CA ALA A 37 -16.04 26.60 -3.05
C ALA A 37 -16.21 27.99 -3.68
N ILE A 38 -16.58 28.04 -4.96
CA ILE A 38 -16.79 29.29 -5.72
C ILE A 38 -17.95 30.10 -5.12
N SER A 39 -19.03 29.41 -4.72
CA SER A 39 -20.20 29.98 -4.05
C SER A 39 -20.17 29.74 -2.53
N SER A 40 -18.99 29.82 -1.92
CA SER A 40 -18.84 29.59 -0.47
C SER A 40 -19.59 30.65 0.34
N ASN A 41 -20.36 30.21 1.33
CA ASN A 41 -20.95 31.07 2.36
C ASN A 41 -19.95 31.43 3.47
N ALA A 42 -18.72 30.88 3.42
CA ALA A 42 -17.68 31.21 4.37
C ALA A 42 -17.32 32.70 4.28
N PRO A 43 -16.95 33.35 5.39
CA PRO A 43 -16.42 34.71 5.40
C PRO A 43 -15.28 34.85 4.39
N ASP A 44 -15.17 36.01 3.73
CA ASP A 44 -14.13 36.24 2.70
C ASP A 44 -12.70 35.94 3.19
N GLN A 45 -12.46 36.04 4.50
CA GLN A 45 -11.17 35.75 5.15
C GLN A 45 -10.82 34.25 5.23
N GLU A 46 -11.81 33.36 5.12
CA GLU A 46 -11.62 31.90 5.17
C GLU A 46 -11.52 31.26 3.79
N ARG A 47 -11.81 32.01 2.72
CA ARG A 47 -11.72 31.54 1.33
C ARG A 47 -10.26 31.26 0.94
N ARG A 48 -10.03 30.16 0.25
CA ARG A 48 -8.72 29.69 -0.20
C ARG A 48 -8.71 29.44 -1.70
N SER A 49 -7.65 29.88 -2.38
CA SER A 49 -7.41 29.48 -3.77
C SER A 49 -7.15 27.98 -3.86
N ILE A 50 -7.63 27.33 -4.92
CA ILE A 50 -7.29 25.94 -5.24
C ILE A 50 -5.76 25.73 -5.29
N ASP A 51 -5.01 26.73 -5.77
CA ASP A 51 -3.55 26.64 -5.91
C ASP A 51 -2.82 26.58 -4.55
N SER A 52 -3.54 26.89 -3.46
CA SER A 52 -3.03 26.72 -2.10
C SER A 52 -3.10 25.26 -1.61
N ALA A 53 -3.91 24.40 -2.24
CA ALA A 53 -3.98 22.98 -1.94
C ALA A 53 -2.78 22.25 -2.55
N LYS A 54 -1.68 22.16 -1.79
CA LYS A 54 -0.43 21.55 -2.21
C LYS A 54 -0.22 20.19 -1.55
N LEU A 55 0.37 19.26 -2.30
CA LEU A 55 0.90 18.01 -1.75
C LEU A 55 2.07 18.34 -0.81
N LEU A 56 1.96 17.93 0.45
CA LEU A 56 2.97 18.21 1.47
C LEU A 56 4.06 17.14 1.47
N ILE A 57 4.84 17.09 0.39
CA ILE A 57 5.85 16.05 0.12
C ILE A 57 6.75 15.79 1.34
N ASP A 58 7.35 16.83 1.92
CA ASP A 58 8.27 16.68 3.06
C ASP A 58 7.61 16.05 4.29
N LYS A 59 6.32 16.33 4.52
CA LYS A 59 5.56 15.73 5.63
C LYS A 59 5.28 14.25 5.37
N HIS A 60 4.99 13.88 4.13
CA HIS A 60 4.80 12.47 3.76
C HIS A 60 6.11 11.69 3.90
N ILE A 61 7.23 12.24 3.43
CA ILE A 61 8.56 11.63 3.58
C ILE A 61 8.90 11.45 5.07
N SER A 62 8.69 12.50 5.88
CA SER A 62 8.93 12.45 7.33
C SER A 62 8.08 11.39 8.04
N TYR A 63 6.86 11.15 7.56
CA TYR A 63 5.99 10.09 8.08
C TYR A 63 6.43 8.68 7.65
N LEU A 64 6.94 8.54 6.42
CA LEU A 64 7.28 7.25 5.82
C LEU A 64 8.64 6.72 6.28
N ASN A 65 9.67 7.57 6.28
CA ASN A 65 11.06 7.17 6.53
C ASN A 65 11.26 6.30 7.78
N PRO A 66 10.71 6.63 8.97
CA PRO A 66 10.93 5.82 10.17
C PRO A 66 10.41 4.38 10.04
N LYS A 67 9.35 4.17 9.23
CA LYS A 67 8.68 2.86 9.09
C LYS A 67 9.52 1.82 8.34
N MET A 68 10.54 2.26 7.59
CA MET A 68 11.49 1.33 6.98
C MET A 68 12.39 0.64 8.02
N PHE A 69 12.59 1.26 9.18
CA PHE A 69 13.58 0.81 10.15
C PHE A 69 12.94 0.17 11.39
N GLN A 70 11.94 0.85 11.96
CA GLN A 70 11.29 0.39 13.18
C GLN A 70 9.80 0.68 13.13
N LEU A 71 9.02 -0.34 13.46
CA LEU A 71 7.58 -0.23 13.63
C LEU A 71 7.24 -0.26 15.12
N PRO A 72 6.35 0.62 15.59
CA PRO A 72 5.97 0.65 16.99
C PRO A 72 4.98 -0.49 17.30
N MET A 73 4.91 -0.90 18.57
CA MET A 73 4.20 -2.12 19.02
C MET A 73 2.74 -2.22 18.57
N GLN A 74 2.05 -1.10 18.39
CA GLN A 74 0.66 -1.09 17.91
C GLN A 74 0.47 -1.66 16.49
N TRP A 75 1.55 -1.95 15.76
CA TRP A 75 1.51 -2.59 14.44
C TRP A 75 1.54 -4.12 14.49
N ILE A 76 1.55 -4.75 15.67
CA ILE A 76 1.45 -6.22 15.82
C ILE A 76 0.29 -6.83 15.02
N PRO A 77 -0.92 -6.23 14.93
CA PRO A 77 -1.99 -6.78 14.08
C PRO A 77 -1.63 -6.89 12.59
N LEU A 78 -0.56 -6.23 12.15
CA LEU A 78 -0.03 -6.25 10.79
C LEU A 78 1.27 -7.06 10.67
N ASP A 79 1.62 -7.89 11.66
CA ASP A 79 2.86 -8.68 11.61
C ASP A 79 2.86 -9.63 10.40
N SER A 80 1.75 -10.28 10.09
CA SER A 80 1.56 -11.06 8.85
C SER A 80 1.47 -10.23 7.56
N SER A 81 1.71 -8.92 7.64
CA SER A 81 1.61 -7.96 6.55
C SER A 81 2.82 -7.01 6.49
N ARG A 82 3.96 -7.38 7.08
CA ARG A 82 5.20 -6.59 6.99
C ARG A 82 5.68 -6.44 5.55
N SER A 83 5.48 -7.43 4.69
CA SER A 83 5.70 -7.33 3.24
C SER A 83 4.89 -6.20 2.62
N TRP A 84 3.62 -6.06 3.00
CA TRP A 84 2.75 -4.97 2.56
C TRP A 84 3.18 -3.61 3.11
N ILE A 85 3.62 -3.55 4.37
CA ILE A 85 4.15 -2.30 4.95
C ILE A 85 5.37 -1.82 4.15
N MET A 86 6.30 -2.74 3.82
CA MET A 86 7.44 -2.42 2.97
C MET A 86 7.00 -1.93 1.60
N TYR A 87 6.03 -2.60 0.96
CA TYR A 87 5.53 -2.21 -0.35
C TYR A 87 4.88 -0.82 -0.33
N TRP A 88 4.01 -0.53 0.64
CA TRP A 88 3.38 0.77 0.76
C TRP A 88 4.39 1.88 1.02
N VAL A 89 5.39 1.63 1.88
CA VAL A 89 6.41 2.64 2.19
C VAL A 89 7.32 2.88 0.98
N LEU A 90 7.89 1.82 0.40
CA LEU A 90 8.79 1.93 -0.76
C LEU A 90 8.07 2.50 -1.99
N GLY A 91 6.86 2.03 -2.27
CA GLY A 91 6.03 2.54 -3.37
C GLY A 91 5.69 4.02 -3.18
N SER A 92 5.31 4.42 -1.97
CA SER A 92 5.04 5.84 -1.69
C SER A 92 6.29 6.71 -1.84
N LEU A 93 7.44 6.26 -1.36
CA LEU A 93 8.71 6.98 -1.51
C LEU A 93 9.12 7.11 -2.98
N SER A 94 8.98 6.03 -3.76
CA SER A 94 9.21 6.03 -5.21
C SER A 94 8.28 7.02 -5.93
N MET A 95 6.98 7.02 -5.64
CA MET A 95 6.02 7.97 -6.20
C MET A 95 6.31 9.44 -5.83
N LEU A 96 6.94 9.67 -4.68
CA LEU A 96 7.39 10.99 -4.24
C LEU A 96 8.77 11.38 -4.80
N GLY A 97 9.38 10.54 -5.64
CA GLY A 97 10.69 10.77 -6.25
C GLY A 97 11.87 10.64 -5.27
N VAL A 98 11.67 9.97 -4.13
CA VAL A 98 12.73 9.75 -3.13
C VAL A 98 13.58 8.56 -3.52
N LYS A 99 14.88 8.81 -3.70
CA LYS A 99 15.87 7.75 -3.88
C LYS A 99 16.45 7.34 -2.54
N LEU A 100 16.47 6.04 -2.27
CA LEU A 100 17.11 5.51 -1.08
C LEU A 100 18.64 5.54 -1.22
N ALA A 101 19.34 5.72 -0.09
CA ALA A 101 20.76 5.44 -0.02
C ALA A 101 21.03 3.97 -0.34
N SER A 102 22.18 3.67 -0.94
CA SER A 102 22.55 2.30 -1.32
C SER A 102 22.50 1.33 -0.13
N GLU A 103 22.97 1.77 1.04
CA GLU A 103 22.95 0.96 2.27
C GLU A 103 21.53 0.61 2.72
N ASP A 104 20.61 1.58 2.68
CA ASP A 104 19.21 1.35 3.04
C ASP A 104 18.49 0.48 2.02
N ARG A 105 18.78 0.66 0.72
CA ARG A 105 18.29 -0.20 -0.35
C ARG A 105 18.74 -1.64 -0.14
N ASP A 106 20.02 -1.87 0.11
CA ASP A 106 20.59 -3.21 0.23
C ASP A 106 20.04 -3.92 1.47
N ARG A 107 19.88 -3.22 2.59
CA ARG A 107 19.18 -3.73 3.78
C ARG A 107 17.70 -4.06 3.53
N ALA A 108 17.02 -3.24 2.73
CA ALA A 108 15.63 -3.51 2.35
C ALA A 108 15.54 -4.76 1.46
N ILE A 109 16.47 -4.94 0.52
CA ILE A 109 16.57 -6.15 -0.31
C ILE A 109 16.76 -7.39 0.58
N GLU A 110 17.71 -7.35 1.51
CA GLU A 110 17.95 -8.45 2.45
C GLU A 110 16.70 -8.77 3.29
N THR A 111 16.01 -7.74 3.76
CA THR A 111 14.76 -7.89 4.51
C THR A 111 13.70 -8.59 3.66
N ILE A 112 13.46 -8.15 2.43
CA ILE A 112 12.45 -8.77 1.55
C ILE A 112 12.84 -10.21 1.19
N LEU A 113 14.12 -10.48 0.91
CA LEU A 113 14.59 -11.84 0.63
C LEU A 113 14.44 -12.78 1.85
N SER A 114 14.51 -12.26 3.07
CA SER A 114 14.26 -13.05 4.29
C SER A 114 12.81 -13.53 4.43
N PHE A 115 11.88 -12.99 3.63
CA PHE A 115 10.47 -13.42 3.62
C PHE A 115 10.23 -14.55 2.62
N GLN A 116 11.23 -14.92 1.82
CA GLN A 116 11.08 -16.02 0.87
C GLN A 116 10.88 -17.33 1.62
N HIS A 117 9.80 -18.03 1.30
CA HIS A 117 9.44 -19.27 1.98
C HIS A 117 10.25 -20.46 1.40
N PRO A 118 10.74 -21.40 2.23
CA PRO A 118 11.55 -22.53 1.76
C PRO A 118 10.88 -23.40 0.70
N ASP A 119 9.54 -23.47 0.71
CA ASP A 119 8.75 -24.26 -0.24
C ASP A 119 8.28 -23.47 -1.48
N GLY A 120 8.65 -22.19 -1.59
CA GLY A 120 8.26 -21.29 -2.69
C GLY A 120 7.27 -20.20 -2.26
N GLY A 121 7.28 -19.08 -2.98
CA GLY A 121 6.54 -17.88 -2.60
C GLY A 121 7.24 -17.04 -1.53
N PHE A 122 6.55 -16.01 -1.05
CA PHE A 122 6.98 -15.20 0.11
C PHE A 122 5.89 -15.16 1.17
N SER A 123 6.30 -15.07 2.42
CA SER A 123 5.45 -14.87 3.58
C SER A 123 5.28 -13.38 3.90
N GLY A 124 4.31 -13.07 4.76
CA GLY A 124 4.05 -11.70 5.21
C GLY A 124 5.10 -11.11 6.15
N SER A 125 5.90 -11.97 6.79
CA SER A 125 6.89 -11.65 7.83
C SER A 125 8.02 -12.69 7.76
N PRO A 126 9.26 -12.38 8.18
CA PRO A 126 10.31 -13.37 8.25
C PRO A 126 10.10 -14.30 9.45
N GLY A 127 10.68 -15.50 9.36
CA GLY A 127 10.76 -16.42 10.49
C GLY A 127 9.72 -17.54 10.46
N PRO A 128 9.83 -18.47 11.43
CA PRO A 128 9.01 -19.68 11.45
C PRO A 128 7.55 -19.35 11.73
N GLY A 129 6.64 -20.09 11.09
CA GLY A 129 5.20 -20.01 11.34
C GLY A 129 4.41 -19.14 10.38
N HIS A 130 5.05 -18.33 9.54
CA HIS A 130 4.36 -17.63 8.45
C HIS A 130 4.40 -18.46 7.17
N LEU A 131 3.22 -18.79 6.65
CA LEU A 131 3.07 -19.48 5.37
C LEU A 131 3.37 -18.54 4.21
N ALA A 132 3.80 -19.12 3.09
CA ALA A 132 3.81 -18.42 1.81
C ALA A 132 2.38 -18.00 1.42
N HIS A 133 2.22 -16.78 0.92
CA HIS A 133 0.92 -16.21 0.59
C HIS A 133 1.01 -15.34 -0.68
N LEU A 134 0.02 -15.39 -1.57
CA LEU A 134 0.03 -14.69 -2.86
C LEU A 134 0.14 -13.17 -2.69
N ALA A 135 -0.67 -12.59 -1.80
CA ALA A 135 -0.60 -11.16 -1.49
C ALA A 135 0.80 -10.71 -1.00
N ALA A 136 1.46 -11.50 -0.14
CA ALA A 136 2.80 -11.20 0.33
C ALA A 136 3.85 -11.41 -0.76
N THR A 137 3.69 -12.45 -1.59
CA THR A 137 4.51 -12.71 -2.77
C THR A 137 4.47 -11.54 -3.75
N TYR A 138 3.28 -11.03 -4.07
CA TYR A 138 3.11 -9.83 -4.88
C TYR A 138 3.86 -8.64 -4.28
N ALA A 139 3.61 -8.33 -2.99
CA ALA A 139 4.24 -7.21 -2.32
C ALA A 139 5.78 -7.30 -2.34
N CYS A 140 6.34 -8.48 -2.04
CA CYS A 140 7.78 -8.72 -2.05
C CYS A 140 8.40 -8.54 -3.45
N ILE A 141 7.79 -9.10 -4.50
CA ILE A 141 8.30 -8.95 -5.87
C ILE A 141 8.24 -7.48 -6.31
N CYS A 142 7.16 -6.76 -5.99
CA CYS A 142 7.06 -5.32 -6.26
C CYS A 142 8.11 -4.52 -5.48
N CYS A 143 8.34 -4.82 -4.20
CA CYS A 143 9.40 -4.19 -3.43
C CYS A 143 10.77 -4.38 -4.09
N LEU A 144 11.10 -5.61 -4.51
CA LEU A 144 12.36 -5.88 -5.22
C LEU A 144 12.45 -5.08 -6.51
N ALA A 145 11.37 -5.01 -7.30
CA ALA A 145 11.35 -4.22 -8.53
C ALA A 145 11.62 -2.72 -8.28
N ILE A 146 10.98 -2.15 -7.26
CA ILE A 146 11.19 -0.73 -6.86
C ILE A 146 12.63 -0.50 -6.39
N LEU A 147 13.16 -1.39 -5.54
CA LEU A 147 14.51 -1.26 -5.00
C LEU A 147 15.59 -1.39 -6.08
N LEU A 148 15.31 -2.13 -7.15
CA LEU A 148 16.25 -2.42 -8.22
C LEU A 148 16.21 -1.41 -9.39
N GLU A 149 15.22 -0.51 -9.45
CA GLU A 149 15.04 0.45 -10.55
C GLU A 149 16.30 1.28 -10.84
N ASP A 150 16.93 1.81 -9.79
CA ASP A 150 18.15 2.62 -9.86
C ASP A 150 19.42 1.83 -9.44
N ALA A 151 19.33 0.50 -9.31
CA ALA A 151 20.44 -0.32 -8.84
C ALA A 151 21.45 -0.64 -9.97
N GLY A 152 22.71 -0.86 -9.59
CA GLY A 152 23.74 -1.33 -10.53
C GLY A 152 23.45 -2.75 -11.02
N GLN A 153 23.88 -3.08 -12.24
CA GLN A 153 23.60 -4.37 -12.90
C GLN A 153 24.04 -5.59 -12.06
N GLU A 154 25.13 -5.48 -11.29
CA GLU A 154 25.54 -6.57 -10.40
C GLU A 154 24.55 -6.81 -9.27
N VAL A 155 24.03 -5.76 -8.64
CA VAL A 155 23.01 -5.85 -7.58
C VAL A 155 21.72 -6.45 -8.11
N VAL A 156 21.31 -6.03 -9.31
CA VAL A 156 20.13 -6.60 -9.99
C VAL A 156 20.30 -8.09 -10.22
N LYS A 157 21.44 -8.51 -10.79
CA LYS A 157 21.73 -9.92 -11.08
C LYS A 157 21.81 -10.76 -9.80
N ASP A 158 22.54 -10.26 -8.80
CA ASP A 158 22.69 -10.95 -7.51
C ASP A 158 21.34 -11.13 -6.81
N THR A 159 20.52 -10.07 -6.74
CA THR A 159 19.20 -10.11 -6.10
C THR A 159 18.27 -11.12 -6.77
N TRP A 160 18.15 -11.09 -8.10
CA TRP A 160 17.30 -12.04 -8.83
C TRP A 160 17.82 -13.47 -8.78
N SER A 161 19.13 -13.68 -8.65
CA SER A 161 19.70 -15.03 -8.46
C SER A 161 19.30 -15.67 -7.13
N LYS A 162 18.92 -14.87 -6.13
CA LYS A 162 18.49 -15.32 -4.80
C LYS A 162 16.98 -15.62 -4.74
N VAL A 163 16.20 -15.23 -5.74
CA VAL A 163 14.78 -15.60 -5.84
C VAL A 163 14.67 -16.96 -6.52
N ASP A 164 14.15 -17.96 -5.80
CA ASP A 164 13.93 -19.31 -6.34
C ASP A 164 12.65 -19.32 -7.20
N ILE A 165 12.80 -18.84 -8.44
CA ILE A 165 11.72 -18.73 -9.42
C ILE A 165 11.08 -20.11 -9.69
N LYS A 166 11.85 -21.20 -9.61
CA LYS A 166 11.33 -22.55 -9.85
C LYS A 166 10.40 -22.98 -8.72
N LYS A 167 10.79 -22.77 -7.46
CA LYS A 167 9.92 -23.04 -6.32
C LYS A 167 8.72 -22.10 -6.28
N LEU A 168 8.92 -20.81 -6.57
CA LEU A 168 7.83 -19.85 -6.69
C LEU A 168 6.78 -20.34 -7.70
N TYR A 169 7.20 -20.76 -8.90
CA TYR A 169 6.30 -21.29 -9.90
C TYR A 169 5.61 -22.58 -9.45
N ALA A 170 6.36 -23.55 -8.91
CA ALA A 170 5.80 -24.81 -8.44
C ALA A 170 4.75 -24.61 -7.34
N TRP A 171 5.04 -23.71 -6.39
CA TRP A 171 4.11 -23.31 -5.33
C TRP A 171 2.88 -22.58 -5.88
N MET A 172 3.04 -21.61 -6.79
CA MET A 172 1.88 -20.96 -7.41
C MET A 172 0.99 -21.97 -8.14
N MET A 173 1.59 -22.97 -8.81
CA MET A 173 0.82 -24.01 -9.50
C MET A 173 0.13 -24.98 -8.54
N SER A 174 0.65 -25.20 -7.32
CA SER A 174 -0.05 -26.01 -6.31
C SER A 174 -1.29 -25.31 -5.74
N LEU A 175 -1.38 -23.98 -5.87
CA LEU A 175 -2.54 -23.18 -5.47
C LEU A 175 -3.65 -23.13 -6.53
N LYS A 176 -3.37 -23.58 -7.76
CA LYS A 176 -4.31 -23.49 -8.87
C LYS A 176 -5.39 -24.57 -8.79
N ALA A 177 -6.64 -24.15 -8.79
CA ALA A 177 -7.79 -25.05 -8.83
C ALA A 177 -8.20 -25.42 -10.27
N SER A 178 -9.01 -26.48 -10.39
CA SER A 178 -9.47 -27.01 -11.68
C SER A 178 -10.40 -26.08 -12.46
N ASP A 179 -11.09 -25.16 -11.77
CA ASP A 179 -11.95 -24.14 -12.37
C ASP A 179 -11.18 -22.91 -12.88
N GLY A 180 -9.85 -22.91 -12.70
CA GLY A 180 -8.97 -21.83 -13.12
C GLY A 180 -8.62 -20.84 -12.02
N SER A 181 -9.34 -20.83 -10.90
CA SER A 181 -9.07 -19.98 -9.74
C SER A 181 -7.76 -20.36 -9.03
N MET A 182 -7.30 -19.50 -8.11
CA MET A 182 -6.12 -19.75 -7.28
C MET A 182 -6.45 -19.43 -5.82
N ALA A 183 -6.09 -20.35 -4.92
CA ALA A 183 -6.12 -20.05 -3.50
C ALA A 183 -4.98 -19.09 -3.14
N VAL A 184 -5.18 -18.23 -2.13
CA VAL A 184 -4.14 -17.27 -1.75
C VAL A 184 -2.95 -17.90 -1.02
N GLN A 185 -3.17 -19.08 -0.42
CA GLN A 185 -2.17 -19.95 0.19
C GLN A 185 -2.75 -21.36 0.30
N HIS A 186 -1.95 -22.35 0.71
CA HIS A 186 -2.47 -23.68 1.00
C HIS A 186 -3.54 -23.61 2.10
N ASP A 187 -4.67 -24.28 1.88
CA ASP A 187 -5.85 -24.26 2.75
C ASP A 187 -6.45 -22.85 3.00
N GLY A 188 -6.08 -21.88 2.15
CA GLY A 188 -6.59 -20.51 2.19
C GLY A 188 -7.86 -20.32 1.37
N GLU A 189 -8.37 -19.08 1.42
CA GLU A 189 -9.50 -18.63 0.63
C GLU A 189 -9.15 -18.49 -0.87
N VAL A 190 -10.20 -18.47 -1.69
CA VAL A 190 -10.12 -18.28 -3.13
C VAL A 190 -10.95 -17.06 -3.50
N ASP A 191 -10.34 -16.07 -4.13
CA ASP A 191 -10.99 -14.92 -4.74
C ASP A 191 -10.09 -14.28 -5.81
N VAL A 192 -10.40 -13.05 -6.24
CA VAL A 192 -9.77 -12.38 -7.39
C VAL A 192 -8.56 -11.50 -7.04
N ARG A 193 -8.16 -11.42 -5.76
CA ARG A 193 -7.03 -10.59 -5.33
C ARG A 193 -5.69 -11.00 -5.93
#